data_AF-A0A379FGX0-F1
#
_entry.id   AF-A0A379FGX0-F1
#
_cell.length_a   1.000
_cell.length_b   1.000
_cell.length_c   1.000
_cell.angle_alpha   90.00
_cell.angle_beta   90.00
_cell.angle_gamma   90.00
#
_symmetry.space_group_name_H-M   'P 1'
#
loop_
_entity.id
_entity.type
_entity.pdbx_description
1 polymer ?
#
loop_
_entity_poly.entity_id
_entity_poly.type
_entity_poly.pdbx_seq_one_letter_code
_entity_poly.pdbx_strand_id
1 'polypeptide(L)'
;MNEWAYNEYNQGKDDGGLSAAWGVNDRWDLIYQLFWLLTQGHTNDFYQLRDQILNGKEEDIQSLKNDILLSDLTENDKNERLWQIDMMNTNRMNIQNVKYLIWDLCRFNKLCLEGCQQGYITQQEAQTWSLMSASMLRRIYDGWEDMWQNFIATRWLWASGDQNWASSHQTFSDVVQNILKAENTLATEENWVMELPPLDLMSFTRAVAGLGFMKNDVPMTLAEIEEMISERITLKTLNS
;
A
#
# COMPACT_ATOMS: atom_id res chain seq x y z
N MET A 1 14.98 -33.01 -0.98
CA MET A 1 13.55 -33.35 -1.09
C MET A 1 12.84 -32.17 -0.45
N ASN A 2 12.38 -31.20 -1.25
CA ASN A 2 11.91 -29.91 -0.76
C ASN A 2 10.42 -30.01 -0.43
N GLU A 3 10.07 -30.04 0.85
CA GLU A 3 8.70 -30.03 1.40
C GLU A 3 7.97 -28.68 1.20
N TRP A 4 8.40 -27.86 0.24
CA TRP A 4 7.96 -26.47 0.04
C TRP A 4 7.10 -26.30 -1.21
N ALA A 5 6.83 -27.39 -1.92
CA ALA A 5 6.09 -27.35 -3.17
C ALA A 5 4.83 -28.18 -3.00
N TYR A 6 3.70 -27.59 -3.40
CA TYR A 6 2.37 -28.17 -3.48
C TYR A 6 1.52 -28.06 -2.20
N ASN A 7 0.83 -26.93 -2.07
CA ASN A 7 -0.46 -26.92 -1.39
C ASN A 7 -1.53 -27.38 -2.38
N GLU A 8 -2.22 -28.47 -2.02
CA GLU A 8 -3.40 -28.96 -2.73
C GLU A 8 -4.55 -27.95 -2.58
N TYR A 9 -5.16 -27.63 -3.70
CA TYR A 9 -5.91 -26.40 -3.91
C TYR A 9 -7.43 -26.64 -3.97
N ASN A 10 -8.21 -25.62 -3.60
CA ASN A 10 -9.61 -25.44 -4.00
C ASN A 10 -9.90 -23.93 -4.17
N GLN A 11 -10.11 -23.45 -5.41
CA GLN A 11 -10.56 -22.07 -5.68
C GLN A 11 -11.87 -21.82 -4.94
N GLY A 12 -11.91 -20.76 -4.14
CA GLY A 12 -13.18 -20.14 -3.74
C GLY A 12 -13.91 -19.60 -4.98
N LYS A 13 -15.23 -19.40 -4.87
CA LYS A 13 -16.06 -18.86 -5.97
C LYS A 13 -15.84 -17.35 -6.24
N ASP A 14 -15.14 -16.66 -5.34
CA ASP A 14 -14.86 -15.22 -5.37
C ASP A 14 -13.41 -15.03 -4.88
N ASP A 15 -12.59 -14.33 -5.67
CA ASP A 15 -11.16 -14.13 -5.40
C ASP A 15 -10.88 -12.94 -4.47
N GLY A 16 -11.93 -12.30 -3.94
CA GLY A 16 -11.81 -11.13 -3.07
C GLY A 16 -11.47 -9.84 -3.83
N GLY A 17 -11.61 -9.85 -5.16
CA GLY A 17 -11.26 -8.73 -6.03
C GLY A 17 -9.78 -8.67 -6.41
N LEU A 18 -9.01 -9.74 -6.17
CA LEU A 18 -7.59 -9.81 -6.53
C LEU A 18 -7.38 -9.66 -8.05
N SER A 19 -8.11 -10.41 -8.89
CA SER A 19 -7.98 -10.29 -10.33
C SER A 19 -8.51 -8.95 -10.83
N ALA A 20 -9.74 -8.61 -10.45
CA ALA A 20 -10.44 -7.43 -10.99
C ALA A 20 -9.84 -6.08 -10.54
N ALA A 21 -9.39 -5.98 -9.28
CA ALA A 21 -8.88 -4.72 -8.72
C ALA A 21 -7.35 -4.64 -8.68
N TRP A 22 -6.65 -5.78 -8.68
CA TRP A 22 -5.18 -5.83 -8.55
C TRP A 22 -4.47 -6.48 -9.72
N GLY A 23 -5.21 -7.11 -10.65
CA GLY A 23 -4.62 -7.92 -11.72
C GLY A 23 -3.88 -9.15 -11.18
N VAL A 24 -4.20 -9.61 -9.98
CA VAL A 24 -3.53 -10.74 -9.32
C VAL A 24 -4.29 -12.03 -9.63
N ASN A 25 -3.69 -12.89 -10.45
CA ASN A 25 -4.27 -14.17 -10.86
C ASN A 25 -3.48 -15.38 -10.33
N ASP A 26 -2.24 -15.14 -9.90
CA ASP A 26 -1.35 -16.16 -9.37
C ASP A 26 -0.38 -15.62 -8.32
N ARG A 27 0.51 -16.52 -7.86
CA ARG A 27 1.56 -16.23 -6.89
C ARG A 27 2.53 -15.15 -7.35
N TRP A 28 2.91 -15.13 -8.61
CA TRP A 28 3.91 -14.19 -9.11
C TRP A 28 3.32 -12.81 -9.27
N ASP A 29 2.08 -12.69 -9.77
CA ASP A 29 1.35 -11.42 -9.77
C ASP A 29 1.26 -10.86 -8.34
N LEU A 30 0.93 -11.71 -7.36
CA LEU A 30 0.85 -11.31 -5.95
C LEU A 30 2.20 -10.83 -5.41
N ILE A 31 3.27 -11.60 -5.60
CA ILE A 31 4.61 -11.22 -5.11
C ILE A 31 5.06 -9.92 -5.77
N TYR A 32 4.76 -9.72 -7.06
CA TYR A 32 5.04 -8.47 -7.76
C TYR A 32 4.30 -7.29 -7.11
N GLN A 33 2.99 -7.42 -6.85
CA GLN A 33 2.21 -6.36 -6.20
C GLN A 33 2.69 -6.07 -4.77
N LEU A 34 3.00 -7.10 -3.98
CA LEU A 34 3.55 -6.95 -2.63
C LEU A 34 4.90 -6.22 -2.67
N PHE A 35 5.79 -6.61 -3.59
CA PHE A 35 7.09 -5.97 -3.74
C PHE A 35 6.96 -4.51 -4.17
N TRP A 36 6.07 -4.23 -5.12
CA TRP A 36 5.80 -2.89 -5.60
C TRP A 36 5.25 -1.99 -4.49
N LEU A 37 4.23 -2.43 -3.75
CA LEU A 37 3.66 -1.68 -2.61
C LEU A 37 4.71 -1.38 -1.54
N LEU A 38 5.62 -2.31 -1.30
CA LEU A 38 6.62 -2.17 -0.25
C LEU A 38 7.78 -1.26 -0.64
N THR A 39 8.20 -1.26 -1.92
CA THR A 39 9.38 -0.51 -2.39
C THR A 39 9.06 0.82 -3.04
N GLN A 40 7.91 0.93 -3.70
CA GLN A 40 7.46 2.12 -4.41
C GLN A 40 6.10 2.58 -3.89
N GLY A 41 5.08 1.78 -4.21
CA GLY A 41 3.69 2.02 -3.87
C GLY A 41 3.16 3.34 -4.44
N HIS A 42 1.92 3.66 -4.08
CA HIS A 42 1.32 4.95 -4.43
C HIS A 42 1.88 6.10 -3.60
N THR A 43 2.58 5.79 -2.50
CA THR A 43 3.24 6.79 -1.66
C THR A 43 4.24 7.63 -2.43
N ASN A 44 4.99 7.03 -3.36
CA ASN A 44 5.93 7.77 -4.21
C ASN A 44 5.18 8.77 -5.11
N ASP A 45 4.17 8.30 -5.85
CA ASP A 45 3.38 9.16 -6.74
C ASP A 45 2.68 10.29 -5.96
N PHE A 46 2.20 9.99 -4.76
CA PHE A 46 1.57 10.97 -3.88
C PHE A 46 2.54 12.08 -3.48
N TYR A 47 3.74 11.75 -3.00
CA TYR A 47 4.70 12.76 -2.58
C TYR A 47 5.28 13.54 -3.76
N GLN A 48 5.49 12.90 -4.91
CA GLN A 48 5.85 13.59 -6.14
C GLN A 48 4.79 14.61 -6.55
N LEU A 49 3.51 14.22 -6.56
CA LEU A 49 2.40 15.11 -6.87
C LEU A 49 2.30 16.26 -5.86
N ARG A 50 2.40 15.95 -4.56
CA ARG A 50 2.38 16.95 -3.50
C ARG A 50 3.48 18.00 -3.71
N ASP A 51 4.69 17.55 -3.98
CA ASP A 51 5.85 18.44 -4.10
C ASP A 51 5.82 19.24 -5.41
N GLN A 52 5.31 18.67 -6.50
CA GLN A 52 5.02 19.41 -7.73
C GLN A 52 4.01 20.54 -7.47
N ILE A 53 2.95 20.27 -6.70
CA ILE A 53 1.92 21.27 -6.39
C ILE A 53 2.43 22.33 -5.41
N LEU A 54 3.18 21.93 -4.36
CA LEU A 54 3.70 22.87 -3.36
C LEU A 54 4.79 23.79 -3.91
N ASN A 55 5.62 23.29 -4.83
CA ASN A 55 6.72 24.06 -5.41
C ASN A 55 6.36 24.72 -6.75
N GLY A 56 5.26 24.29 -7.38
CA GLY A 56 4.79 24.78 -8.67
C GLY A 56 4.03 26.10 -8.57
N LYS A 57 3.98 26.82 -9.69
CA LYS A 57 3.08 27.97 -9.89
C LYS A 57 1.75 27.50 -10.48
N GLU A 58 0.76 28.37 -10.45
CA GLU A 58 -0.56 28.08 -11.06
C GLU A 58 -0.43 27.63 -12.53
N GLU A 59 0.46 28.24 -13.31
CA GLU A 59 0.73 27.85 -14.70
C GLU A 59 1.23 26.41 -14.83
N ASP A 60 2.10 25.97 -13.91
CA ASP A 60 2.63 24.60 -13.88
C ASP A 60 1.51 23.60 -13.56
N ILE A 61 0.63 23.94 -12.61
CA ILE A 61 -0.54 23.13 -12.23
C ILE A 61 -1.54 23.01 -13.38
N GLN A 62 -1.79 24.10 -14.11
CA GLN A 62 -2.64 24.08 -15.29
C GLN A 62 -2.03 23.26 -16.43
N SER A 63 -0.71 23.33 -16.63
CA SER A 63 -0.01 22.46 -17.57
C SER A 63 -0.20 20.98 -17.22
N LEU A 64 -0.01 20.62 -15.95
CA LEU A 64 -0.19 19.24 -15.48
C LEU A 64 -1.61 18.72 -15.74
N LYS A 65 -2.64 19.54 -15.50
CA LYS A 65 -4.03 19.19 -15.81
C LYS A 65 -4.27 19.00 -17.31
N ASN A 66 -3.71 19.88 -18.13
CA ASN A 66 -3.81 19.77 -19.59
C ASN A 66 -3.13 18.50 -20.11
N ASP A 67 -1.96 18.14 -19.56
CA ASP A 67 -1.26 16.91 -19.92
C ASP A 67 -2.12 15.67 -19.61
N ILE A 68 -2.83 15.65 -18.48
CA ILE A 68 -3.78 14.57 -18.15
C ILE A 68 -4.94 14.53 -19.15
N LEU A 69 -5.55 15.67 -19.48
CA LEU A 69 -6.65 15.75 -20.43
C LEU A 69 -6.24 15.24 -21.82
N LEU A 70 -5.02 15.52 -22.24
CA LEU A 70 -4.45 15.13 -23.54
C LEU A 70 -3.87 13.70 -23.56
N SER A 71 -3.71 13.05 -22.41
CA SER A 71 -3.20 11.69 -22.32
C SER A 71 -4.15 10.63 -22.88
N ASP A 72 -3.63 9.42 -23.11
CA ASP A 72 -4.40 8.25 -23.57
C ASP A 72 -5.12 7.51 -22.43
N LEU A 73 -5.18 8.09 -21.22
CA LEU A 73 -5.89 7.53 -20.08
C LEU A 73 -7.40 7.39 -20.35
N THR A 74 -8.05 6.47 -19.62
CA THR A 74 -9.51 6.38 -19.64
C THR A 74 -10.13 7.63 -19.03
N GLU A 75 -11.39 7.93 -19.36
CA GLU A 75 -12.09 9.07 -18.79
C GLU A 75 -12.20 8.98 -17.25
N ASN A 76 -12.35 7.76 -16.71
CA ASN A 76 -12.38 7.55 -15.26
C ASN A 76 -11.02 7.87 -14.63
N ASP A 77 -9.92 7.41 -15.23
CA ASP A 77 -8.57 7.68 -14.72
C ASP A 77 -8.24 9.17 -14.81
N LYS A 78 -8.62 9.84 -15.91
CA LYS A 78 -8.47 11.30 -16.04
C LYS A 78 -9.20 12.04 -14.93
N ASN A 79 -10.46 11.70 -14.69
CA ASN A 79 -11.26 12.32 -13.63
C ASN A 79 -10.65 12.11 -12.24
N GLU A 80 -10.10 10.92 -11.98
CA GLU A 80 -9.38 10.66 -10.73
C GLU A 80 -8.12 11.49 -10.58
N ARG A 81 -7.27 11.55 -11.61
CA ARG A 81 -6.03 12.33 -11.55
C ARG A 81 -6.30 13.84 -11.40
N LEU A 82 -7.31 14.35 -12.10
CA LEU A 82 -7.74 15.75 -11.96
C LEU A 82 -8.29 16.04 -10.57
N TRP A 83 -9.12 15.15 -10.01
CA TRP A 83 -9.59 15.24 -8.63
C TRP A 83 -8.43 15.30 -7.64
N GLN A 84 -7.45 14.40 -7.76
CA GLN A 84 -6.29 14.36 -6.88
C GLN A 84 -5.49 15.67 -6.91
N ILE A 85 -5.29 16.24 -8.11
CA ILE A 85 -4.65 17.57 -8.26
C ILE A 85 -5.47 18.65 -7.56
N ASP A 86 -6.78 18.69 -7.78
CA ASP A 86 -7.63 19.71 -7.17
C ASP A 86 -7.65 19.63 -5.65
N MET A 87 -7.76 18.41 -5.11
CA MET A 87 -7.75 18.18 -3.66
C MET A 87 -6.40 18.58 -3.04
N MET A 88 -5.30 18.22 -3.71
CA MET A 88 -3.96 18.57 -3.27
C MET A 88 -3.70 20.08 -3.38
N ASN A 89 -4.08 20.73 -4.48
CA ASN A 89 -3.87 22.17 -4.69
C ASN A 89 -4.64 23.02 -3.69
N THR A 90 -5.87 22.61 -3.35
CA THR A 90 -6.69 23.32 -2.35
C THR A 90 -6.40 22.90 -0.91
N ASN A 91 -5.46 21.99 -0.69
CA ASN A 91 -5.17 21.34 0.59
C ASN A 91 -6.43 20.85 1.32
N ARG A 92 -7.39 20.33 0.56
CA ARG A 92 -8.67 19.90 1.14
C ARG A 92 -8.44 18.70 2.05
N MET A 93 -9.14 18.66 3.18
CA MET A 93 -8.95 17.66 4.24
C MET A 93 -7.52 17.58 4.78
N ASN A 94 -6.74 18.66 4.68
CA ASN A 94 -5.33 18.70 5.11
C ASN A 94 -4.44 17.66 4.38
N ILE A 95 -4.79 17.30 3.14
CA ILE A 95 -4.15 16.21 2.41
C ILE A 95 -2.65 16.42 2.22
N GLN A 96 -2.17 17.66 2.10
CA GLN A 96 -0.73 17.95 1.93
C GLN A 96 0.12 17.48 3.12
N ASN A 97 -0.49 17.34 4.30
CA ASN A 97 0.21 16.97 5.55
C ASN A 97 -0.04 15.51 5.97
N VAL A 98 -0.72 14.71 5.14
CA VAL A 98 -1.02 13.31 5.45
C VAL A 98 0.24 12.44 5.33
N LYS A 99 0.42 11.55 6.31
CA LYS A 99 1.41 10.47 6.29
C LYS A 99 0.86 9.33 5.41
N TYR A 100 1.11 9.40 4.10
CA TYR A 100 0.39 8.60 3.10
C TYR A 100 0.73 7.11 3.09
N LEU A 101 1.91 6.74 3.62
CA LEU A 101 2.45 5.38 3.62
C LEU A 101 1.45 4.27 4.02
N ILE A 102 0.58 4.55 4.97
CA ILE A 102 -0.43 3.60 5.46
C ILE A 102 -1.36 3.10 4.35
N TRP A 103 -1.60 3.91 3.30
CA TRP A 103 -2.36 3.48 2.14
C TRP A 103 -1.74 2.25 1.48
N ASP A 104 -0.42 2.23 1.33
CA ASP A 104 0.31 1.08 0.76
C ASP A 104 0.42 -0.06 1.77
N LEU A 105 0.76 0.22 3.03
CA LEU A 105 0.97 -0.84 4.03
C LEU A 105 -0.31 -1.61 4.37
N CYS A 106 -1.46 -0.95 4.50
CA CYS A 106 -2.73 -1.64 4.72
C CYS A 106 -3.09 -2.56 3.54
N ARG A 107 -2.84 -2.11 2.31
CA ARG A 107 -3.11 -2.92 1.11
C ARG A 107 -2.09 -4.05 0.95
N PHE A 108 -0.83 -3.86 1.33
CA PHE A 108 0.16 -4.92 1.43
C PHE A 108 -0.32 -6.03 2.37
N ASN A 109 -0.74 -5.67 3.59
CA ASN A 109 -1.26 -6.65 4.56
C ASN A 109 -2.55 -7.33 4.08
N LYS A 110 -3.46 -6.59 3.43
CA LYS A 110 -4.66 -7.14 2.79
C LYS A 110 -4.29 -8.19 1.74
N LEU A 111 -3.34 -7.88 0.86
CA LEU A 111 -2.89 -8.80 -0.19
C LEU A 111 -2.20 -10.04 0.39
N CYS A 112 -1.43 -9.92 1.49
CA CYS A 112 -0.92 -11.10 2.19
C CYS A 112 -2.07 -12.00 2.68
N LEU A 113 -3.09 -11.42 3.31
CA LEU A 113 -4.25 -12.16 3.81
C LEU A 113 -5.02 -12.85 2.68
N GLU A 114 -5.40 -12.09 1.64
CA GLU A 114 -6.20 -12.60 0.52
C GLU A 114 -5.40 -13.57 -0.34
N GLY A 115 -4.12 -13.29 -0.59
CA GLY A 115 -3.21 -14.20 -1.27
C GLY A 115 -3.05 -15.52 -0.53
N CYS A 116 -3.04 -15.50 0.80
CA CYS A 116 -3.08 -16.72 1.61
C CYS A 116 -4.42 -17.45 1.47
N GLN A 117 -5.54 -16.73 1.51
CA GLN A 117 -6.88 -17.30 1.36
C GLN A 117 -7.08 -17.96 -0.01
N GLN A 118 -6.50 -17.40 -1.06
CA GLN A 118 -6.50 -17.97 -2.42
C GLN A 118 -5.42 -19.05 -2.63
N GLY A 119 -4.54 -19.28 -1.64
CA GLY A 119 -3.48 -20.29 -1.71
C GLY A 119 -2.28 -19.91 -2.58
N TYR A 120 -2.13 -18.64 -2.97
CA TYR A 120 -0.97 -18.13 -3.70
C TYR A 120 0.30 -18.12 -2.82
N ILE A 121 0.12 -17.88 -1.52
CA ILE A 121 1.18 -17.93 -0.51
C ILE A 121 0.74 -18.76 0.69
N THR A 122 1.71 -19.26 1.45
CA THR A 122 1.43 -20.03 2.66
C THR A 122 0.98 -19.12 3.81
N GLN A 123 0.33 -19.69 4.83
CA GLN A 123 0.02 -18.97 6.06
C GLN A 123 1.27 -18.40 6.73
N GLN A 124 2.37 -19.16 6.73
CA GLN A 124 3.65 -18.72 7.29
C GLN A 124 4.20 -17.52 6.52
N GLU A 125 4.19 -17.56 5.19
CA GLU A 125 4.58 -16.42 4.35
C GLU A 125 3.72 -15.20 4.65
N ALA A 126 2.39 -15.35 4.66
CA ALA A 126 1.49 -14.24 4.93
C ALA A 126 1.73 -13.61 6.31
N GLN A 127 1.96 -14.43 7.35
CA GLN A 127 2.26 -13.95 8.71
C GLN A 127 3.62 -13.23 8.77
N THR A 128 4.68 -13.86 8.26
CA THR A 128 6.03 -13.29 8.28
C THR A 128 6.08 -11.99 7.48
N TRP A 129 5.49 -11.96 6.28
CA TRP A 129 5.57 -10.81 5.39
C TRP A 129 4.75 -9.64 5.91
N SER A 130 3.54 -9.88 6.43
CA SER A 130 2.72 -8.83 7.06
C SER A 130 3.46 -8.09 8.18
N LEU A 131 4.25 -8.82 8.98
CA LEU A 131 5.04 -8.26 10.08
C LEU A 131 6.22 -7.39 9.61
N MET A 132 6.68 -7.51 8.37
CA MET A 132 7.78 -6.69 7.84
C MET A 132 7.45 -5.19 7.89
N SER A 133 6.17 -4.83 7.72
CA SER A 133 5.69 -3.45 7.75
C SER A 133 5.56 -2.86 9.17
N ALA A 134 5.52 -3.70 10.21
CA ALA A 134 5.16 -3.27 11.57
C ALA A 134 6.18 -2.28 12.18
N SER A 135 7.48 -2.53 11.97
CA SER A 135 8.53 -1.64 12.48
C SER A 135 8.51 -0.28 11.79
N MET A 136 8.21 -0.23 10.49
CA MET A 136 8.09 1.01 9.73
C MET A 136 6.87 1.81 10.17
N LEU A 137 5.74 1.13 10.33
CA LEU A 137 4.48 1.72 10.78
C LEU A 137 4.65 2.44 12.13
N ARG A 138 5.30 1.80 13.12
CA ARG A 138 5.53 2.41 14.44
C ARG A 138 6.52 3.58 14.46
N ARG A 139 7.35 3.74 13.43
CA ARG A 139 8.25 4.90 13.32
C ARG A 139 7.57 6.11 12.72
N ILE A 140 6.55 5.90 11.89
CA ILE A 140 5.86 6.96 11.17
C ILE A 140 4.62 7.44 11.95
N TYR A 141 3.91 6.52 12.59
CA TYR A 141 2.67 6.80 13.30
C TYR A 141 2.86 6.74 14.81
N ASP A 142 2.12 7.57 15.53
CA ASP A 142 2.25 7.66 17.00
C ASP A 142 1.40 6.60 17.73
N GLY A 143 0.42 6.02 17.05
CA GLY A 143 -0.53 5.07 17.61
C GLY A 143 -1.54 4.61 16.56
N TRP A 144 -2.43 3.68 16.95
CA TRP A 144 -3.52 3.21 16.10
C TRP A 144 -4.41 4.35 15.61
N GLU A 145 -4.71 5.33 16.45
CA GLU A 145 -5.55 6.47 16.09
C GLU A 145 -4.91 7.33 14.98
N ASP A 146 -3.65 7.78 15.17
CA ASP A 146 -2.91 8.54 14.16
C ASP A 146 -2.79 7.77 12.84
N MET A 147 -2.48 6.47 12.91
CA MET A 147 -2.41 5.60 11.74
C MET A 147 -3.74 5.56 10.96
N TRP A 148 -4.86 5.31 11.65
CA TRP A 148 -6.16 5.20 11.00
C TRP A 148 -6.70 6.54 10.51
N GLN A 149 -6.45 7.64 11.20
CA GLN A 149 -6.80 8.98 10.72
C GLN A 149 -6.11 9.29 9.39
N ASN A 150 -4.82 8.97 9.27
CA ASN A 150 -4.10 9.09 8.01
C ASN A 150 -4.67 8.14 6.94
N PHE A 151 -4.98 6.88 7.28
CA PHE A 151 -5.56 5.94 6.31
C PHE A 151 -6.90 6.43 5.77
N ILE A 152 -7.79 6.91 6.63
CA ILE A 152 -9.09 7.48 6.25
C ILE A 152 -8.89 8.65 5.28
N ALA A 153 -7.97 9.56 5.58
CA ALA A 153 -7.65 10.69 4.70
C ALA A 153 -7.08 10.23 3.34
N THR A 154 -6.18 9.24 3.33
CA THR A 154 -5.66 8.68 2.06
C THR A 154 -6.76 8.02 1.23
N ARG A 155 -7.66 7.24 1.87
CA ARG A 155 -8.82 6.63 1.19
C ARG A 155 -9.75 7.68 0.58
N TRP A 156 -9.88 8.85 1.22
CA TRP A 156 -10.64 9.99 0.69
C TRP A 156 -10.07 10.58 -0.59
N LEU A 157 -8.76 10.49 -0.79
CA LEU A 157 -8.15 10.97 -2.03
C LEU A 157 -8.57 10.16 -3.28
N TRP A 158 -9.05 8.92 -3.10
CA TRP A 158 -9.51 8.02 -4.17
C TRP A 158 -11.03 8.06 -4.40
N ALA A 159 -11.70 9.17 -4.04
CA ALA A 159 -13.16 9.27 -4.04
C ALA A 159 -13.83 9.53 -5.40
N SER A 160 -13.08 9.99 -6.40
CA SER A 160 -13.59 10.53 -7.66
C SER A 160 -14.45 9.59 -8.49
N GLY A 161 -14.24 8.27 -8.40
CA GLY A 161 -14.89 7.28 -9.25
C GLY A 161 -16.14 6.61 -8.66
N ASP A 162 -16.45 6.82 -7.38
CA ASP A 162 -17.51 6.07 -6.69
C ASP A 162 -18.67 6.99 -6.28
N GLN A 163 -19.82 6.82 -6.95
CA GLN A 163 -21.05 7.58 -6.66
C GLN A 163 -21.58 7.33 -5.24
N ASN A 164 -21.24 6.19 -4.65
CA ASN A 164 -21.59 5.82 -3.27
C ASN A 164 -20.44 6.07 -2.30
N TRP A 165 -19.37 6.74 -2.72
CA TRP A 165 -18.15 6.85 -1.96
C TRP A 165 -18.36 7.49 -0.58
N ALA A 166 -19.20 8.54 -0.50
CA ALA A 166 -19.47 9.23 0.75
C ALA A 166 -20.10 8.30 1.80
N SER A 167 -21.02 7.42 1.40
CA SER A 167 -21.65 6.47 2.33
C SER A 167 -20.72 5.32 2.69
N SER A 168 -19.92 4.82 1.74
CA SER A 168 -18.92 3.78 1.99
C SER A 168 -17.80 4.27 2.90
N HIS A 169 -17.38 5.53 2.72
CA HIS A 169 -16.37 6.19 3.55
C HIS A 169 -16.85 6.46 4.97
N GLN A 170 -18.08 6.98 5.14
CA GLN A 170 -18.62 7.23 6.47
C GLN A 170 -18.75 5.91 7.24
N THR A 171 -19.31 4.88 6.61
CA THR A 171 -19.45 3.54 7.21
C THR A 171 -18.08 2.99 7.61
N PHE A 172 -17.07 3.12 6.75
CA PHE A 172 -15.71 2.68 7.05
C PHE A 172 -15.12 3.43 8.25
N SER A 173 -15.22 4.76 8.26
CA SER A 173 -14.74 5.60 9.35
C SER A 173 -15.42 5.26 10.68
N ASP A 174 -16.74 5.04 10.68
CA ASP A 174 -17.51 4.66 11.87
C ASP A 174 -17.07 3.30 12.42
N VAL A 175 -16.85 2.31 11.55
CA VAL A 175 -16.34 0.98 11.95
C VAL A 175 -14.96 1.11 12.60
N VAL A 176 -14.04 1.86 12.00
CA VAL A 176 -12.70 2.10 12.58
C VAL A 176 -12.81 2.77 13.95
N GLN A 177 -13.64 3.80 14.08
CA GLN A 177 -13.86 4.49 15.35
C GLN A 177 -14.45 3.57 16.43
N ASN A 178 -15.36 2.67 16.04
CA ASN A 178 -15.91 1.69 16.96
C ASN A 178 -14.85 0.67 17.41
N ILE A 179 -13.97 0.22 16.52
CA ILE A 179 -12.84 -0.68 16.86
C ILE A 179 -11.88 0.00 17.85
N LEU A 180 -11.55 1.28 17.62
CA LEU A 180 -10.66 2.04 18.50
C LEU A 180 -11.26 2.30 19.89
N LYS A 181 -12.59 2.38 20.01
CA LYS A 181 -13.30 2.66 21.27
C LYS A 181 -13.76 1.41 22.02
N ALA A 182 -13.84 0.27 21.35
CA ALA A 182 -14.35 -0.95 21.96
C ALA A 182 -13.38 -1.51 23.00
N GLU A 183 -13.94 -2.01 24.10
CA GLU A 183 -13.19 -2.76 25.10
C GLU A 183 -12.79 -4.13 24.52
N ASN A 184 -11.58 -4.61 24.85
CA ASN A 184 -11.02 -5.91 24.40
C ASN A 184 -10.73 -6.04 22.89
N THR A 185 -10.38 -4.95 22.19
CA THR A 185 -9.86 -5.05 20.82
C THR A 185 -8.34 -5.23 20.77
N LEU A 186 -7.80 -5.57 19.60
CA LEU A 186 -6.35 -5.60 19.38
C LEU A 186 -5.75 -4.20 19.23
N ALA A 187 -6.59 -3.17 19.04
CA ALA A 187 -6.14 -1.79 18.78
C ALA A 187 -5.92 -1.02 20.10
N THR A 188 -5.06 -1.55 20.97
CA THR A 188 -4.67 -0.92 22.25
C THR A 188 -3.28 -0.33 22.19
N GLU A 189 -2.97 0.59 23.12
CA GLU A 189 -1.62 1.12 23.32
C GLU A 189 -0.63 0.00 23.65
N GLU A 190 -1.01 -0.96 24.51
CA GLU A 190 -0.18 -2.11 24.87
C GLU A 190 0.23 -2.94 23.65
N ASN A 191 -0.70 -3.22 22.73
CA ASN A 191 -0.40 -3.93 21.49
C ASN A 191 0.40 -3.07 20.51
N TRP A 192 0.20 -1.75 20.51
CA TRP A 192 1.00 -0.83 19.72
C TRP A 192 2.47 -0.82 20.14
N VAL A 193 2.77 -0.97 21.43
CA VAL A 193 4.16 -0.96 21.94
C VAL A 193 4.76 -2.35 22.16
N MET A 194 3.98 -3.42 21.97
CA MET A 194 4.43 -4.81 22.14
C MET A 194 5.72 -5.11 21.37
N GLU A 195 6.66 -5.84 21.97
CA GLU A 195 7.91 -6.21 21.29
C GLU A 195 7.64 -6.96 19.96
N LEU A 196 8.27 -6.49 18.87
CA LEU A 196 8.16 -7.12 17.57
C LEU A 196 9.21 -8.23 17.44
N PRO A 197 8.90 -9.33 16.74
CA PRO A 197 9.92 -10.30 16.39
C PRO A 197 11.02 -9.64 15.52
N PRO A 198 12.24 -10.22 15.48
CA PRO A 198 13.28 -9.75 14.58
C PRO A 198 12.77 -9.68 13.13
N LEU A 199 13.16 -8.63 12.41
CA LEU A 199 12.81 -8.48 11.01
C LEU A 199 13.45 -9.62 10.20
N ASP A 200 12.62 -10.43 9.56
CA ASP A 200 13.05 -11.49 8.63
C ASP A 200 12.58 -11.15 7.22
N LEU A 201 13.54 -10.80 6.36
CA LEU A 201 13.29 -10.50 4.95
C LEU A 201 13.56 -11.72 4.04
N MET A 202 14.21 -12.77 4.54
CA MET A 202 14.83 -13.80 3.72
C MET A 202 13.80 -14.54 2.85
N SER A 203 12.66 -14.90 3.43
CA SER A 203 11.60 -15.62 2.70
C SER A 203 10.99 -14.74 1.60
N PHE A 204 10.76 -13.47 1.87
CA PHE A 204 10.20 -12.52 0.92
C PHE A 204 11.21 -12.18 -0.19
N THR A 205 12.47 -11.87 0.15
CA THR A 205 13.56 -11.62 -0.80
C THR A 205 13.73 -12.78 -1.78
N ARG A 206 13.69 -14.02 -1.30
CA ARG A 206 13.77 -15.21 -2.17
C ARG A 206 12.55 -15.34 -3.09
N ALA A 207 11.36 -15.04 -2.58
CA ALA A 207 10.15 -15.04 -3.39
C ALA A 207 10.24 -13.98 -4.51
N VAL A 208 10.70 -12.77 -4.17
CA VAL A 208 10.92 -11.67 -5.13
C VAL A 208 11.98 -12.01 -6.16
N ALA A 209 13.07 -12.66 -5.78
CA ALA A 209 14.10 -13.11 -6.73
C ALA A 209 13.53 -14.06 -7.80
N GLY A 210 12.46 -14.81 -7.47
CA GLY A 210 11.73 -15.65 -8.41
C GLY A 210 11.04 -14.87 -9.55
N LEU A 211 10.81 -13.57 -9.40
CA LEU A 211 10.28 -12.69 -10.46
C LEU A 211 11.31 -12.41 -11.56
N GLY A 212 12.60 -12.64 -11.29
CA GLY A 212 13.66 -12.46 -12.29
C GLY A 212 13.95 -11.00 -12.66
N PHE A 213 13.86 -10.07 -11.69
CA PHE A 213 14.25 -8.68 -11.92
C PHE A 213 15.70 -8.55 -12.39
N MET A 214 15.93 -7.64 -13.32
CA MET A 214 17.21 -7.41 -13.97
C MET A 214 17.73 -6.02 -13.63
N LYS A 215 19.04 -5.91 -13.39
CA LYS A 215 19.76 -4.64 -13.21
C LYS A 215 20.95 -4.65 -14.14
N ASN A 216 21.00 -3.70 -15.08
CA ASN A 216 22.02 -3.64 -16.14
C ASN A 216 22.15 -4.96 -16.91
N ASP A 217 21.03 -5.54 -17.35
CA ASP A 217 20.95 -6.81 -18.08
C ASP A 217 21.48 -8.05 -17.33
N VAL A 218 21.67 -7.97 -16.01
CA VAL A 218 22.04 -9.10 -15.15
C VAL A 218 20.95 -9.33 -14.09
N PRO A 219 20.59 -10.59 -13.75
CA PRO A 219 19.64 -10.85 -12.68
C PRO A 219 20.11 -10.24 -11.36
N MET A 220 19.20 -9.55 -10.68
CA MET A 220 19.47 -8.98 -9.37
C MET A 220 19.83 -10.08 -8.37
N THR A 221 20.83 -9.82 -7.54
CA THR A 221 21.21 -10.72 -6.45
C THR A 221 20.22 -10.62 -5.29
N LEU A 222 20.18 -11.64 -4.43
CA LEU A 222 19.37 -11.59 -3.20
C LEU A 222 19.75 -10.41 -2.31
N ALA A 223 21.04 -10.08 -2.24
CA ALA A 223 21.53 -8.95 -1.44
C ALA A 223 20.99 -7.61 -1.96
N GLU A 224 20.95 -7.40 -3.28
CA GLU A 224 20.42 -6.16 -3.87
C GLU A 224 18.91 -6.04 -3.66
N ILE A 225 18.16 -7.14 -3.77
CA ILE A 225 16.72 -7.14 -3.51
C ILE A 225 16.45 -6.86 -2.02
N GLU A 226 17.20 -7.49 -1.13
CA GLU A 226 17.08 -7.28 0.31
C GLU A 226 17.45 -5.84 0.70
N GLU A 227 18.47 -5.26 0.07
CA GLU A 227 18.85 -3.86 0.25
C GLU A 227 17.70 -2.92 -0.16
N MET A 228 17.11 -3.10 -1.34
CA MET A 228 15.95 -2.29 -1.78
C MET A 228 14.77 -2.36 -0.80
N ILE A 229 14.46 -3.56 -0.30
CA ILE A 229 13.39 -3.75 0.68
C ILE A 229 13.76 -3.11 2.02
N SER A 230 14.98 -3.34 2.49
CA SER A 230 15.48 -2.86 3.78
C SER A 230 15.58 -1.35 3.82
N GLU A 231 16.10 -0.70 2.76
CA GLU A 231 16.13 0.75 2.63
C GLU A 231 14.74 1.33 2.88
N ARG A 232 13.73 0.79 2.20
CA ARG A 232 12.36 1.29 2.35
C ARG A 232 11.78 1.01 3.73
N ILE A 233 11.97 -0.19 4.28
CA ILE A 233 11.44 -0.58 5.61
C ILE A 233 12.19 0.08 6.77
N THR A 234 13.41 0.58 6.59
CA THR A 234 14.23 1.15 7.68
C THR A 234 14.39 2.66 7.60
N LEU A 235 13.93 3.31 6.52
CA LEU A 235 13.90 4.77 6.40
C LEU A 235 13.23 5.42 7.62
N LYS A 236 13.91 6.43 8.18
CA LYS A 236 13.44 7.24 9.32
C LYS A 236 12.48 8.35 8.88
N THR A 237 12.53 8.73 7.61
CA THR A 237 11.71 9.77 6.99
C THR A 237 11.19 9.25 5.66
N LEU A 238 9.92 9.53 5.37
CA LEU A 238 9.40 9.37 4.01
C LEU A 238 10.10 10.43 3.16
N ASN A 239 11.07 10.01 2.36
CA ASN A 239 11.70 10.94 1.42
C ASN A 239 10.67 11.30 0.35
N SER A 240 10.48 12.61 0.17
CA SER A 240 9.97 13.26 -1.04
C SER A 240 10.72 12.77 -2.28
#